data_AF-A0A285K012-F1
#
_entry.id   AF-A0A285K012-F1
#
_cell.length_a   1.000
_cell.length_b   1.000
_cell.length_c   1.000
_cell.angle_alpha   90.00
_cell.angle_beta   90.00
_cell.angle_gamma   90.00
#
_symmetry.space_group_name_H-M   'P 1'
#
loop_
_entity.id
_entity.type
_entity.pdbx_description
1 polymer ?
#
loop_
_entity_poly.entity_id
_entity_poly.type
_entity_poly.pdbx_seq_one_letter_code
_entity_poly.pdbx_strand_id
1 'polypeptide(L)'
;MIDNSEVRAALESRDWSGAEVVTERPRAKIVHSVRLPAEWSEALEAEADRRGITPSRLMQDYILAGLQQDSAAPEGTVTISRAALHRAIDAALTSAA
;
A
#
# COMPACT_ATOMS: atom_id res chain seq x y z
N MET A 1 -28.02 -20.71 -13.54
CA MET A 1 -26.75 -20.50 -14.26
C MET A 1 -27.10 -19.68 -15.48
N ILE A 2 -26.72 -18.40 -15.52
CA ILE A 2 -27.00 -17.56 -16.69
C ILE A 2 -26.17 -18.12 -17.84
N ASP A 3 -26.83 -18.53 -18.91
CA ASP A 3 -26.14 -19.00 -20.11
C ASP A 3 -25.46 -17.79 -20.76
N ASN A 4 -24.14 -17.89 -20.96
CA ASN A 4 -23.34 -16.80 -21.54
C ASN A 4 -23.76 -16.48 -22.99
N SER A 5 -24.53 -17.36 -23.64
CA SER A 5 -25.05 -17.15 -24.99
C SER A 5 -25.99 -15.94 -25.09
N GLU A 6 -26.87 -15.74 -24.11
CA GLU A 6 -27.83 -14.62 -24.07
C GLU A 6 -27.11 -13.29 -23.86
N VAL A 7 -26.09 -13.29 -22.99
CA VAL A 7 -25.25 -12.11 -22.73
C VAL A 7 -24.49 -11.70 -23.99
N ARG A 8 -23.95 -12.67 -24.73
CA ARG A 8 -23.23 -12.41 -25.99
C ARG A 8 -24.14 -11.82 -27.07
N ALA A 9 -25.33 -12.39 -27.26
CA ALA A 9 -26.30 -11.88 -28.23
C ALA A 9 -26.75 -10.43 -27.93
N ALA A 10 -26.90 -10.09 -26.64
CA ALA A 10 -27.22 -8.74 -26.21
C ALA A 10 -26.08 -7.73 -26.43
N LEU A 11 -24.82 -8.18 -26.40
CA LEU A 11 -23.66 -7.33 -26.68
C LEU A 11 -23.47 -7.11 -28.19
N GLU A 12 -23.67 -8.14 -29.01
CA GLU A 12 -23.49 -8.06 -30.48
C GLU A 12 -24.55 -7.19 -31.18
N SER A 13 -25.75 -7.10 -30.60
CA SER A 13 -26.86 -6.30 -31.16
C SER A 13 -26.81 -4.82 -30.80
N ARG A 14 -25.85 -4.40 -29.97
CA ARG A 14 -25.75 -3.02 -29.48
C ARG A 14 -24.79 -2.21 -30.36
N ASP A 15 -25.15 -0.95 -30.63
CA ASP A 15 -24.26 -0.02 -31.31
C ASP A 15 -23.20 0.50 -30.32
N TRP A 16 -21.93 0.27 -30.66
CA TRP A 16 -20.75 0.65 -29.87
C TRP A 16 -19.97 1.81 -30.49
N SER A 17 -20.47 2.44 -31.55
CA SER A 17 -19.76 3.50 -32.29
C SER A 17 -19.36 4.71 -31.43
N GLY A 18 -20.08 4.96 -30.33
CA GLY A 18 -19.76 6.00 -29.33
C GLY A 18 -19.16 5.47 -28.03
N ALA A 19 -18.76 4.19 -27.97
CA ALA A 19 -18.24 3.59 -26.75
C ALA A 19 -16.78 3.97 -26.51
N GLU A 20 -16.45 4.33 -25.27
CA GLU A 20 -15.08 4.57 -24.84
C GLU A 20 -14.49 3.28 -24.25
N VAL A 21 -13.31 2.89 -24.74
CA VAL A 21 -12.57 1.76 -24.19
C VAL A 21 -11.86 2.22 -22.92
N VAL A 22 -12.44 1.93 -21.77
CA VAL A 22 -11.80 2.16 -20.47
C VAL A 22 -10.80 1.05 -20.21
N THR A 23 -9.52 1.31 -20.49
CA THR A 23 -8.40 0.37 -20.25
C THR A 23 -7.91 0.38 -18.80
N GLU A 24 -8.09 1.49 -18.10
CA GLU A 24 -7.81 1.60 -16.67
C GLU A 24 -8.96 0.98 -15.88
N ARG A 25 -8.89 -0.33 -15.67
CA ARG A 25 -9.77 -0.96 -14.71
C ARG A 25 -9.43 -0.36 -13.32
N PRO A 26 -10.40 0.21 -12.58
CA PRO A 26 -10.15 0.61 -11.22
C PRO A 26 -9.56 -0.57 -10.47
N ARG A 27 -8.39 -0.40 -9.86
CA ARG A 27 -7.75 -1.47 -9.07
C ARG A 27 -8.80 -2.02 -8.11
N ALA A 28 -8.97 -3.34 -8.12
CA ALA A 28 -9.93 -3.99 -7.24
C ALA A 28 -9.63 -3.58 -5.80
N LYS A 29 -10.59 -2.96 -5.12
CA LYS A 29 -10.47 -2.62 -3.71
C LYS A 29 -10.82 -3.87 -2.90
N ILE A 30 -9.83 -4.42 -2.20
CA ILE A 30 -10.01 -5.56 -1.31
C ILE A 30 -10.14 -5.03 0.12
N VAL A 31 -11.18 -5.45 0.82
CA VAL A 31 -11.39 -5.09 2.24
C VAL A 31 -10.93 -6.24 3.11
N HIS A 32 -9.96 -5.98 3.98
CA HIS A 32 -9.55 -6.90 5.03
C HIS A 32 -10.18 -6.46 6.35
N SER A 33 -10.92 -7.37 7.00
CA SER A 33 -11.50 -7.13 8.32
C SER A 33 -10.66 -7.85 9.37
N VAL A 34 -10.21 -7.10 10.38
CA VAL A 34 -9.42 -7.63 11.51
C VAL A 34 -10.04 -7.18 12.83
N ARG A 35 -9.88 -8.00 13.87
CA ARG A 35 -10.22 -7.61 15.25
C ARG A 35 -8.92 -7.26 15.96
N LEU A 36 -8.84 -6.03 16.46
CA LEU A 36 -7.69 -5.55 17.22
C LEU A 36 -8.06 -5.45 18.71
N PRO A 37 -7.08 -5.63 19.62
CA PRO A 37 -7.21 -5.14 20.97
C PRO A 37 -7.56 -3.63 20.98
N ALA A 38 -8.35 -3.19 21.96
CA ALA A 38 -8.86 -1.82 22.00
C ALA A 38 -7.72 -0.80 22.06
N GLU A 39 -6.71 -1.08 22.87
CA GLU A 39 -5.53 -0.26 23.06
C GLU A 39 -4.71 -0.07 21.78
N TRP A 40 -4.73 -1.04 20.85
CA TRP A 40 -4.06 -0.91 19.56
C TRP A 40 -4.87 -0.03 18.61
N SER A 41 -6.20 -0.16 18.65
CA SER A 41 -7.07 0.71 17.86
C SER A 41 -6.95 2.16 18.29
N GLU A 42 -6.96 2.43 19.61
CA GLU A 42 -6.80 3.77 20.16
C GLU A 42 -5.45 4.39 19.78
N ALA A 43 -4.36 3.61 19.87
CA ALA A 43 -3.03 4.08 19.47
C ALA A 43 -2.95 4.39 17.97
N LEU A 44 -3.61 3.58 17.12
CA LEU A 44 -3.68 3.82 15.68
C LEU A 44 -4.44 5.11 15.35
N GLU A 45 -5.59 5.33 15.97
CA GLU A 45 -6.42 6.54 15.79
C GLU A 45 -5.65 7.79 16.22
N ALA A 46 -5.07 7.78 17.43
CA ALA A 46 -4.30 8.91 17.93
C ALA A 46 -3.12 9.29 17.02
N GLU A 47 -2.45 8.28 16.43
CA GLU A 47 -1.34 8.51 15.53
C GLU A 47 -1.79 9.02 14.15
N ALA A 48 -2.94 8.54 13.65
CA ALA A 48 -3.54 9.02 12.41
C ALA A 48 -3.94 10.50 12.55
N ASP A 49 -4.57 10.86 13.68
CA ASP A 49 -4.92 12.24 14.04
C ASP A 49 -3.69 13.13 14.13
N ARG A 50 -2.63 12.69 14.84
CA ARG A 50 -1.36 13.42 14.94
C ARG A 50 -0.74 13.73 13.58
N ARG A 51 -0.94 12.84 12.59
CA ARG A 51 -0.43 12.98 11.22
C ARG A 51 -1.42 13.65 10.26
N GLY A 52 -2.65 13.94 10.70
CA GLY A 52 -3.70 14.51 9.85
C GLY A 52 -4.11 13.59 8.69
N ILE A 53 -4.04 12.27 8.87
CA ILE A 53 -4.45 11.27 7.87
C ILE A 53 -5.49 10.31 8.44
N THR A 54 -6.12 9.50 7.59
CA THR A 54 -7.05 8.49 8.07
C THR A 54 -6.31 7.26 8.62
N PRO A 55 -6.90 6.53 9.59
CA PRO A 55 -6.35 5.26 10.10
C PRO A 55 -6.10 4.24 8.99
N SER A 56 -6.98 4.17 7.99
CA SER A 56 -6.79 3.28 6.83
C SER A 56 -5.57 3.66 6.00
N ARG A 57 -5.29 4.95 5.82
CA ARG A 57 -4.08 5.41 5.13
C ARG A 57 -2.84 5.06 5.93
N LEU A 58 -2.87 5.28 7.24
CA LEU A 58 -1.78 4.95 8.15
C LEU A 58 -1.47 3.43 8.14
N MET A 59 -2.50 2.58 8.20
CA MET A 59 -2.32 1.13 8.09
C MET A 59 -1.68 0.72 6.75
N GLN A 60 -2.11 1.32 5.63
CA GLN A 60 -1.48 1.04 4.33
C GLN A 60 0.00 1.42 4.31
N ASP A 61 0.37 2.55 4.93
CA ASP A 61 1.76 2.98 5.02
C ASP A 61 2.60 2.01 5.87
N TYR A 62 2.07 1.54 7.00
CA TYR A 62 2.76 0.54 7.81
C TYR A 62 2.90 -0.81 7.12
N ILE A 63 1.87 -1.26 6.41
CA ILE A 63 1.92 -2.51 5.62
C ILE A 63 2.98 -2.38 4.53
N LEU A 64 2.99 -1.27 3.78
CA LEU A 64 3.96 -1.06 2.71
C LEU A 64 5.39 -1.00 3.27
N ALA A 65 5.61 -0.27 4.37
CA ALA A 65 6.91 -0.18 5.01
C ALA A 65 7.41 -1.54 5.51
N GLY A 66 6.55 -2.33 6.15
CA GLY A 66 6.90 -3.67 6.64
C GLY A 66 7.27 -4.63 5.49
N LEU A 67 6.44 -4.68 4.44
CA LEU A 67 6.70 -5.53 3.27
C LEU A 67 7.98 -5.13 2.51
N GLN A 68 8.27 -3.82 2.45
CA GLN A 68 9.49 -3.31 1.81
C GLN A 68 10.74 -3.57 2.67
N GLN A 69 10.66 -3.48 3.99
CA GLN A 69 11.77 -3.81 4.89
C GLN A 69 12.16 -5.28 4.77
N ASP A 70 11.19 -6.19 4.74
CA ASP A 70 11.45 -7.63 4.57
C ASP A 70 12.01 -7.97 3.18
N SER A 71 11.62 -7.21 2.15
CA SER A 71 12.14 -7.39 0.79
C SER A 71 13.52 -6.77 0.56
N ALA A 72 13.89 -5.76 1.35
CA ALA A 72 15.15 -5.03 1.23
C ALA A 72 16.23 -5.52 2.21
N ALA A 73 15.86 -6.28 3.24
CA ALA A 73 16.82 -6.99 4.07
C ALA A 73 17.45 -8.11 3.22
N PRO A 74 18.75 -8.05 2.90
CA PRO A 74 19.45 -9.25 2.46
C PRO A 74 19.30 -10.25 3.61
N GLU A 75 18.93 -11.50 3.33
CA GLU A 75 19.05 -12.53 4.36
C GLU A 75 20.52 -12.61 4.81
N GLY A 76 20.84 -11.95 5.94
CA GLY A 76 22.20 -11.81 6.43
C GLY A 76 22.36 -10.68 7.47
N THR A 77 23.11 -10.98 8.53
CA THR A 77 23.51 -9.99 9.55
C THR A 77 24.43 -8.94 8.94
N VAL A 78 23.98 -7.68 8.88
CA VAL A 78 24.83 -6.55 8.48
C VAL A 78 25.62 -6.07 9.70
N THR A 79 26.90 -6.42 9.76
CA THR A 79 27.80 -5.91 10.81
C THR A 79 28.30 -4.52 10.42
N ILE A 80 27.83 -3.49 11.12
CA ILE A 80 28.33 -2.12 10.98
C ILE A 80 29.30 -1.83 12.12
N SER A 81 30.52 -1.40 11.78
CA SER A 81 31.46 -0.91 12.79
C SER A 81 31.02 0.45 13.32
N ARG A 82 31.28 0.73 14.61
CA ARG A 82 30.97 2.03 15.22
C ARG A 82 31.53 3.22 14.42
N ALA A 83 32.76 3.10 13.91
CA ALA A 83 33.38 4.14 13.11
C ALA A 83 32.66 4.38 11.77
N ALA A 84 32.15 3.32 11.13
CA ALA A 84 31.36 3.44 9.91
C ALA A 84 30.01 4.13 10.16
N LEU A 85 29.36 3.84 11.30
CA LEU A 85 28.12 4.49 11.70
C LEU A 85 28.31 6.00 11.92
N HIS A 86 29.36 6.40 12.65
CA HIS A 86 29.66 7.82 12.87
C HIS A 86 29.87 8.57 11.55
N ARG A 87 30.65 8.01 10.61
CA ARG A 87 30.85 8.63 9.29
C ARG A 87 29.55 8.76 8.49
N ALA A 88 28.66 7.77 8.57
CA ALA A 88 27.38 7.83 7.86
C ALA A 88 26.47 8.94 8.40
N ILE A 89 26.45 9.13 9.72
CA ILE A 89 25.71 10.21 10.39
C ILE A 89 26.28 11.57 9.97
N ASP A 90 27.60 11.75 10.05
CA ASP A 90 28.26 13.01 9.68
C ASP A 90 28.02 13.37 8.21
N ALA A 91 28.06 12.38 7.31
CA ALA A 91 27.77 12.55 5.90
C ALA A 91 26.31 12.96 5.66
N ALA A 92 25.35 12.33 6.35
CA ALA A 92 23.93 12.66 6.23
C ALA A 92 23.64 14.09 6.69
N LEU A 93 24.25 14.52 7.79
CA LEU A 93 24.12 15.88 8.32
C LEU A 93 24.74 16.93 7.37
N THR A 94 25.88 16.60 6.74
CA THR A 94 26.53 17.49 5.76
C THR A 94 25.72 17.60 4.47
N SER A 95 25.04 16.52 4.05
CA SER A 95 24.22 16.51 2.83
C SER A 95 22.87 17.22 2.96
N ALA A 96 22.47 17.55 4.19
CA ALA A 96 21.22 18.24 4.49
C ALA A 96 21.36 19.78 4.57
N ALA A 97 22.57 20.31 4.38
CA ALA A 97 22.91 21.74 4.38
C ALA A 97 23.21 22.22 2.95
#